data_AF-A0A951XE72-F1
#
_entry.id   AF-A0A951XE72-F1
#
_cell.length_a   1.000
_cell.length_b   1.000
_cell.length_c   1.000
_cell.angle_alpha   90.00
_cell.angle_beta   90.00
_cell.angle_gamma   90.00
#
_symmetry.space_group_name_H-M   'P 1'
#
loop_
_entity.id
_entity.type
_entity.pdbx_description
1 polymer ?
#
loop_
_entity_poly.entity_id
_entity_poly.type
_entity_poly.pdbx_seq_one_letter_code
_entity_poly.pdbx_strand_id
1 'polypeptide(L)'
;TSGGGQMAYKLGMTIPHKIRAITAIIANLPDSANMDCVPSGKPVPVMIVNGTDDPVNPYAGGMMQAGSLTLGTVLSTEKTFAYWSDIAGYKGEPIKTIYPDTDPNDGKTIERYTYKESGKPEVTLLKVIGGRHDYPGDINVYLEAWNFFKRQLNTH
;
A
#
# COMPACT_ATOMS: atom_id res chain seq x y z
N THR A 1 5.95 7.86 2.42
CA THR A 1 5.88 7.90 0.94
C THR A 1 7.20 7.35 0.39
N SER A 2 7.20 6.67 -0.75
CA SER A 2 8.41 6.10 -1.37
C SER A 2 9.28 5.34 -0.36
N GLY A 3 10.56 5.69 -0.17
CA GLY A 3 11.43 5.09 0.85
C GLY A 3 10.85 5.13 2.28
N GLY A 4 10.10 6.17 2.66
CA GLY A 4 9.36 6.19 3.93
C GLY A 4 8.20 5.19 4.00
N GLY A 5 7.59 4.86 2.85
CA GLY A 5 6.62 3.76 2.75
C GLY A 5 7.28 2.39 2.93
N GLN A 6 8.48 2.20 2.36
CA GLN A 6 9.29 0.98 2.60
C GLN A 6 9.68 0.85 4.08
N MET A 7 10.07 1.94 4.73
CA MET A 7 10.31 1.95 6.18
C MET A 7 9.04 1.58 6.96
N ALA A 8 7.87 2.10 6.57
CA ALA A 8 6.61 1.74 7.22
C ALA A 8 6.32 0.23 7.12
N TYR A 9 6.57 -0.39 5.96
CA TYR A 9 6.49 -1.85 5.82
C TYR A 9 7.46 -2.59 6.75
N LYS A 10 8.72 -2.16 6.80
CA LYS A 10 9.73 -2.76 7.70
C LYS A 10 9.27 -2.70 9.15
N LEU A 11 8.72 -1.58 9.62
CA LEU A 11 8.18 -1.46 10.98
C LEU A 11 6.98 -2.39 11.19
N GLY A 12 6.04 -2.44 10.25
CA GLY A 12 4.89 -3.35 10.30
C GLY A 12 5.30 -4.83 10.33
N MET A 13 6.38 -5.19 9.65
CA MET A 13 6.91 -6.56 9.61
C MET A 13 7.72 -6.94 10.86
N THR A 14 8.49 -6.02 11.42
CA THR A 14 9.48 -6.34 12.47
C THR A 14 9.02 -6.05 13.88
N ILE A 15 8.17 -5.03 14.08
CA ILE A 15 7.67 -4.63 15.39
C ILE A 15 6.13 -4.44 15.42
N PRO A 16 5.33 -5.39 14.88
CA PRO A 16 3.88 -5.21 14.76
C PRO A 16 3.16 -4.97 16.09
N HIS A 17 3.72 -5.42 17.21
CA HIS A 17 3.18 -5.19 18.56
C HIS A 17 3.30 -3.73 19.03
N LYS A 18 4.08 -2.89 18.35
CA LYS A 18 4.24 -1.45 18.66
C LYS A 18 3.50 -0.54 17.69
N ILE A 19 2.91 -1.10 16.63
CA ILE A 19 2.34 -0.34 15.51
C ILE A 19 0.86 -0.70 15.38
N ARG A 20 -0.02 0.31 15.47
CA ARG A 20 -1.46 0.08 15.37
C ARG A 20 -1.94 -0.17 13.93
N ALA A 21 -1.26 0.46 12.98
CA ALA A 21 -1.51 0.39 11.54
C ALA A 21 -0.34 1.05 10.79
N ILE A 22 -0.25 0.82 9.49
CA ILE A 22 0.69 1.53 8.61
C ILE A 22 0.00 2.04 7.35
N THR A 23 0.55 3.11 6.77
CA THR A 23 0.17 3.57 5.43
C THR A 23 1.44 3.69 4.58
N ALA A 24 1.44 3.01 3.44
CA ALA A 24 2.50 3.03 2.46
C ALA A 24 1.98 3.69 1.19
N ILE A 25 2.61 4.80 0.81
CA ILE A 25 2.22 5.59 -0.35
C ILE A 25 3.38 5.56 -1.33
N ILE A 26 3.11 5.13 -2.56
CA ILE A 26 4.05 5.04 -3.67
C ILE A 26 5.21 4.09 -3.31
N ALA A 27 4.87 2.92 -2.76
CA ALA A 27 5.83 1.94 -2.28
C ALA A 27 5.25 0.53 -2.38
N ASN A 28 6.08 -0.40 -2.87
CA ASN A 28 5.84 -1.83 -2.78
C ASN A 28 6.76 -2.49 -1.76
N LEU A 29 6.42 -3.71 -1.36
CA LEU A 29 7.32 -4.52 -0.55
C LEU A 29 8.57 -4.91 -1.36
N PRO A 30 9.76 -4.92 -0.74
CA PRO A 30 10.93 -5.52 -1.38
C PRO A 30 10.66 -7.00 -1.67
N ASP A 31 11.22 -7.51 -2.75
CA ASP A 31 11.18 -8.95 -3.00
C ASP A 31 12.11 -9.72 -2.03
N SER A 32 12.12 -11.05 -2.12
CA SER A 32 12.95 -11.89 -1.25
C SER A 32 14.45 -11.63 -1.37
N ALA A 33 14.94 -11.18 -2.52
CA ALA A 33 16.36 -10.91 -2.74
C ALA A 33 16.78 -9.55 -2.17
N ASN A 34 15.84 -8.61 -2.08
CA ASN A 34 16.05 -7.25 -1.57
C ASN A 34 15.49 -7.05 -0.14
N MET A 35 14.92 -8.09 0.48
CA MET A 35 14.39 -8.04 1.84
C MET A 35 15.53 -8.05 2.86
N ASP A 36 15.65 -6.99 3.66
CA ASP A 36 16.72 -6.82 4.65
C ASP A 36 16.31 -7.14 6.09
N CYS A 37 15.11 -7.70 6.28
CA CYS A 37 14.56 -8.02 7.58
C CYS A 37 13.83 -9.35 7.60
N VAL A 38 13.66 -9.92 8.79
CA VAL A 38 12.87 -11.14 9.00
C VAL A 38 11.46 -10.73 9.43
N PRO A 39 10.41 -10.99 8.63
CA PRO A 39 9.04 -10.67 9.01
C PRO A 39 8.60 -11.51 10.21
N SER A 40 7.91 -10.90 11.18
CA SER A 40 7.42 -11.61 12.36
C SER A 40 6.21 -12.52 12.07
N GLY A 41 5.66 -12.48 10.84
CA GLY A 41 4.45 -13.20 10.44
C GLY A 41 3.15 -12.72 11.09
N LYS A 42 3.17 -11.59 11.83
CA LYS A 42 1.95 -11.05 12.48
C LYS A 42 1.34 -9.96 11.60
N PRO A 43 0.02 -9.97 11.36
CA PRO A 43 -0.63 -8.96 10.55
C PRO A 43 -0.82 -7.65 11.32
N VAL A 44 -0.79 -6.53 10.59
CA VAL A 44 -1.22 -5.21 11.05
C VAL A 44 -2.15 -4.61 10.00
N PRO A 45 -3.02 -3.64 10.36
CA PRO A 45 -3.79 -2.93 9.35
C PRO A 45 -2.87 -2.15 8.41
N VAL A 46 -3.11 -2.26 7.11
CA VAL A 46 -2.29 -1.62 6.07
C VAL A 46 -3.16 -0.87 5.07
N MET A 47 -2.78 0.36 4.76
CA MET A 47 -3.25 1.07 3.56
C MET A 47 -2.10 1.24 2.58
N ILE A 48 -2.34 0.92 1.31
CA ILE A 48 -1.39 1.03 0.20
C ILE A 48 -1.97 2.01 -0.81
N VAL A 49 -1.14 2.91 -1.35
CA VAL A 49 -1.56 3.86 -2.40
C VAL A 49 -0.49 3.87 -3.49
N ASN A 50 -0.73 3.24 -4.64
CA ASN A 50 0.26 3.14 -5.71
C ASN A 50 -0.36 3.49 -7.07
N GLY A 51 0.42 4.19 -7.90
CA GLY A 51 0.09 4.51 -9.28
C GLY A 51 0.42 3.38 -10.24
N THR A 52 -0.42 3.14 -11.25
CA THR A 52 -0.17 2.09 -12.26
C THR A 52 0.99 2.40 -13.20
N ASP A 53 1.30 3.69 -13.37
CA ASP A 53 2.24 4.23 -14.34
C ASP A 53 3.48 4.82 -13.64
N ASP A 54 3.74 4.38 -12.41
CA ASP A 54 4.89 4.78 -11.60
C ASP A 54 6.20 4.25 -12.21
N PRO A 55 7.08 5.12 -12.73
CA PRO A 55 8.34 4.69 -13.34
C PRO A 55 9.45 4.38 -12.32
N VAL A 56 9.25 4.71 -11.04
CA VAL A 56 10.26 4.57 -9.97
C VAL A 56 9.97 3.38 -9.07
N ASN A 57 8.71 3.17 -8.70
CA ASN A 57 8.23 2.00 -7.96
C ASN A 57 7.20 1.25 -8.83
N PRO A 58 7.65 0.35 -9.73
CA PRO A 58 6.79 -0.24 -10.75
C PRO A 58 5.60 -0.97 -10.15
N TYR A 59 4.40 -0.64 -10.63
CA TYR A 59 3.15 -1.26 -10.16
C TYR A 59 3.15 -2.78 -10.35
N ALA A 60 3.66 -3.25 -11.49
CA ALA A 60 3.82 -4.67 -11.81
C ALA A 60 4.99 -5.36 -11.07
N GLY A 61 5.73 -4.62 -10.23
CA GLY A 61 6.95 -5.08 -9.56
C GLY A 61 8.16 -5.04 -10.50
N GLY A 62 9.31 -5.42 -9.96
CA GLY A 62 10.58 -5.39 -10.68
C GLY A 62 11.55 -4.36 -10.09
N MET A 63 12.48 -3.90 -10.92
CA MET A 63 13.57 -3.04 -10.48
C MET A 63 13.08 -1.61 -10.22
N MET A 64 13.30 -1.09 -9.01
CA MET A 64 13.09 0.31 -8.73
C MET A 64 14.23 1.17 -9.27
N GLN A 65 13.89 2.27 -9.93
CA GLN A 65 14.85 3.16 -10.58
C GLN A 65 14.53 4.62 -10.30
N ALA A 66 15.52 5.39 -9.84
CA ALA A 66 15.43 6.84 -9.70
C ALA A 66 16.52 7.48 -10.56
N GLY A 67 16.19 7.82 -11.80
CA GLY A 67 17.17 8.22 -12.80
C GLY A 67 18.11 7.05 -13.12
N SER A 68 19.41 7.23 -12.92
CA SER A 68 20.42 6.17 -13.09
C SER A 68 20.61 5.28 -11.85
N LEU A 69 20.00 5.62 -10.72
CA LEU A 69 20.15 4.88 -9.47
C LEU A 69 19.17 3.70 -9.42
N THR A 70 19.71 2.52 -9.13
CA THR A 70 18.92 1.32 -8.85
C THR A 70 18.70 1.20 -7.34
N LEU A 71 17.46 1.02 -6.92
CA LEU A 71 17.06 0.98 -5.49
C LEU A 71 16.69 -0.44 -5.03
N GLY A 72 17.01 -1.44 -5.84
CA GLY A 72 16.66 -2.84 -5.63
C GLY A 72 15.30 -3.23 -6.21
N THR A 73 14.95 -4.50 -6.09
CA THR A 73 13.74 -5.07 -6.66
C THR A 73 12.60 -5.11 -5.65
N VAL A 74 11.39 -4.89 -6.16
CA VAL A 74 10.14 -4.94 -5.38
C VAL A 74 9.15 -5.92 -5.97
N LEU A 75 8.26 -6.42 -5.11
CA LEU A 75 7.06 -7.11 -5.51
C LEU A 75 6.11 -6.17 -6.27
N SER A 76 5.15 -6.75 -7.01
CA SER A 76 4.06 -5.96 -7.58
C SER A 76 3.17 -5.41 -6.48
N THR A 77 2.35 -4.40 -6.82
CA THR A 77 1.33 -3.86 -5.91
C THR A 77 0.34 -4.95 -5.52
N GLU A 78 -0.07 -5.81 -6.45
CA GLU A 78 -0.97 -6.94 -6.16
C GLU A 78 -0.33 -7.95 -5.22
N LYS A 79 0.95 -8.31 -5.45
CA LYS A 79 1.67 -9.21 -4.54
C LYS A 79 1.90 -8.60 -3.17
N THR A 80 2.14 -7.28 -3.12
CA THR A 80 2.28 -6.54 -1.86
C THR A 80 0.96 -6.51 -1.10
N PHE A 81 -0.15 -6.23 -1.78
CA PHE A 81 -1.49 -6.25 -1.20
C PHE A 81 -1.88 -7.65 -0.73
N ALA A 82 -1.61 -8.67 -1.56
CA ALA A 82 -1.85 -10.08 -1.26
C ALA A 82 -1.07 -10.55 -0.02
N TYR A 83 0.21 -10.17 0.09
CA TYR A 83 1.02 -10.49 1.28
C TYR A 83 0.31 -10.05 2.56
N TRP A 84 -0.16 -8.80 2.62
CA TRP A 84 -0.83 -8.27 3.82
C TRP A 84 -2.19 -8.92 4.08
N SER A 85 -2.98 -9.19 3.04
CA SER A 85 -4.27 -9.87 3.21
C SER A 85 -4.11 -11.34 3.60
N ASP A 86 -3.09 -12.02 3.09
CA ASP A 86 -2.81 -13.43 3.37
C ASP A 86 -2.38 -13.63 4.82
N ILE A 87 -1.45 -12.82 5.33
CA ILE A 87 -1.03 -12.90 6.74
C ILE A 87 -2.16 -12.47 7.70
N ALA A 88 -3.12 -11.67 7.23
CA ALA A 88 -4.32 -11.31 7.98
C ALA A 88 -5.42 -12.38 7.90
N GLY A 89 -5.21 -13.45 7.14
CA GLY A 89 -6.13 -14.59 7.04
C GLY A 89 -7.40 -14.30 6.25
N TYR A 90 -7.37 -13.33 5.32
CA TYR A 90 -8.48 -13.14 4.39
C TYR A 90 -8.51 -14.25 3.34
N LYS A 91 -9.73 -14.56 2.88
CA LYS A 91 -10.03 -15.49 1.80
C LYS A 91 -11.06 -14.83 0.89
N GLY A 92 -10.97 -15.07 -0.41
CA GLY A 92 -11.83 -14.45 -1.41
C GLY A 92 -11.37 -13.05 -1.83
N GLU A 93 -12.28 -12.32 -2.45
CA GLU A 93 -11.99 -11.04 -3.11
C GLU A 93 -12.25 -9.84 -2.17
N PRO A 94 -11.48 -8.75 -2.32
CA PRO A 94 -11.72 -7.51 -1.59
C PRO A 94 -12.97 -6.80 -2.12
N ILE A 95 -13.57 -5.93 -1.31
CA ILE A 95 -14.63 -5.04 -1.76
C ILE A 95 -14.00 -3.95 -2.63
N LYS A 96 -14.46 -3.85 -3.89
CA LYS A 96 -14.07 -2.78 -4.82
C LYS A 96 -15.01 -1.56 -4.68
N THR A 97 -14.44 -0.36 -4.64
CA THR A 97 -15.16 0.92 -4.71
C THR A 97 -14.42 1.85 -5.66
N ILE A 98 -15.14 2.63 -6.46
CA ILE A 98 -14.55 3.63 -7.35
C ILE A 98 -14.72 5.00 -6.70
N TYR A 99 -13.66 5.79 -6.64
CA TYR A 99 -13.73 7.18 -6.16
C TYR A 99 -14.20 8.11 -7.28
N PRO A 100 -14.90 9.21 -6.96
CA PRO A 100 -15.19 10.24 -7.94
C PRO A 100 -13.89 10.81 -8.54
N ASP A 101 -13.87 10.94 -9.85
CA ASP A 101 -12.85 11.67 -10.60
C ASP A 101 -13.19 13.17 -10.51
N THR A 102 -12.33 13.93 -9.85
CA THR A 102 -12.52 15.36 -9.58
C THR A 102 -11.74 16.26 -10.54
N ASP A 103 -10.76 15.70 -11.26
CA ASP A 103 -10.06 16.35 -12.36
C ASP A 103 -9.92 15.42 -13.59
N PRO A 104 -10.98 15.27 -14.40
CA PRO A 104 -11.00 14.32 -15.52
C PRO A 104 -9.97 14.59 -16.63
N ASN A 105 -9.24 15.71 -16.57
CA ASN A 105 -8.23 16.08 -17.56
C ASN A 105 -6.83 15.56 -17.20
N ASP A 106 -6.62 15.08 -15.97
CA ASP A 106 -5.30 14.60 -15.52
C ASP A 106 -5.01 13.14 -15.94
N GLY A 107 -6.03 12.44 -16.45
CA GLY A 107 -5.95 11.06 -16.92
C GLY A 107 -5.87 10.03 -15.79
N LYS A 108 -6.19 10.39 -14.55
CA LYS A 108 -6.12 9.53 -13.38
C LYS A 108 -7.51 9.17 -12.87
N THR A 109 -7.63 7.97 -12.30
CA THR A 109 -8.82 7.56 -11.54
C THR A 109 -8.40 6.65 -10.40
N ILE A 110 -9.22 6.54 -9.35
CA ILE A 110 -8.87 5.74 -8.17
C ILE A 110 -9.87 4.61 -7.94
N GLU A 111 -9.33 3.38 -7.90
CA GLU A 111 -10.04 2.19 -7.45
C GLU A 111 -9.57 1.81 -6.04
N ARG A 112 -10.49 1.70 -5.09
CA ARG A 112 -10.23 1.20 -3.74
C ARG A 112 -10.61 -0.27 -3.65
N TYR A 113 -9.71 -1.07 -3.10
CA TYR A 113 -9.91 -2.48 -2.77
C TYR A 113 -9.71 -2.67 -1.28
N THR A 114 -10.70 -3.17 -0.56
CA THR A 114 -10.63 -3.31 0.89
C THR A 114 -11.00 -4.72 1.35
N TYR A 115 -10.11 -5.34 2.10
CA TYR A 115 -10.41 -6.45 2.99
C TYR A 115 -10.71 -5.93 4.40
N LYS A 116 -11.90 -6.25 4.90
CA LYS A 116 -12.33 -5.85 6.24
C LYS A 116 -13.35 -6.84 6.80
N GLU A 117 -13.05 -7.37 7.98
CA GLU A 117 -13.93 -8.24 8.77
C GLU A 117 -13.70 -7.94 10.25
N SER A 118 -14.72 -8.15 11.09
CA SER A 118 -14.56 -7.99 12.54
C SER A 118 -13.45 -8.89 13.08
N GLY A 119 -12.60 -8.37 13.96
CA GLY A 119 -11.48 -9.11 14.54
C GLY A 119 -10.28 -9.36 13.60
N LYS A 120 -10.32 -8.88 12.35
CA LYS A 120 -9.18 -8.95 11.41
C LYS A 120 -8.62 -7.57 11.08
N PRO A 121 -7.30 -7.44 10.87
CA PRO A 121 -6.71 -6.17 10.42
C PRO A 121 -7.28 -5.70 9.08
N GLU A 122 -7.63 -4.42 8.94
CA GLU A 122 -8.09 -3.85 7.66
C GLU A 122 -6.91 -3.76 6.68
N VAL A 123 -7.06 -4.31 5.46
CA VAL A 123 -6.05 -4.19 4.38
C VAL A 123 -6.70 -3.49 3.21
N THR A 124 -6.20 -2.32 2.84
CA THR A 124 -6.77 -1.47 1.79
C THR A 124 -5.72 -1.10 0.76
N LEU A 125 -6.08 -1.19 -0.52
CA LEU A 125 -5.30 -0.67 -1.65
C LEU A 125 -6.10 0.43 -2.35
N LEU A 126 -5.48 1.60 -2.54
CA LEU A 126 -5.89 2.61 -3.51
C LEU A 126 -5.00 2.45 -4.75
N LYS A 127 -5.57 1.86 -5.80
CA LYS A 127 -4.97 1.76 -7.12
C LYS A 127 -5.28 3.05 -7.88
N VAL A 128 -4.25 3.85 -8.15
CA VAL A 128 -4.38 5.08 -8.94
C VAL A 128 -4.06 4.73 -10.38
N ILE A 129 -5.10 4.50 -11.19
CA ILE A 129 -4.97 4.25 -12.63
C ILE A 129 -4.42 5.53 -13.27
N GLY A 130 -3.39 5.42 -14.11
CA GLY A 130 -2.66 6.57 -14.70
C GLY A 130 -1.77 7.33 -13.71
N GLY A 131 -1.79 6.97 -12.42
CA GLY A 131 -0.95 7.58 -11.39
C GLY A 131 0.52 7.25 -11.59
N ARG A 132 1.42 8.22 -11.30
CA ARG A 132 2.87 8.08 -11.48
C ARG A 132 3.55 7.94 -10.11
N HIS A 133 4.82 8.32 -10.01
CA HIS A 133 5.52 8.47 -8.73
C HIS A 133 5.11 9.77 -7.99
N ASP A 134 3.80 9.97 -7.85
CA ASP A 134 3.19 11.20 -7.33
C ASP A 134 1.91 10.91 -6.52
N TYR A 135 1.31 11.95 -5.96
CA TYR A 135 0.08 11.82 -5.20
C TYR A 135 -1.14 11.69 -6.13
N PRO A 136 -2.25 11.07 -5.66
CA PRO A 136 -3.37 10.70 -6.51
C PRO A 136 -4.12 11.88 -7.17
N GLY A 137 -3.98 13.11 -6.68
CA GLY A 137 -4.69 14.29 -7.21
C GLY A 137 -6.12 14.40 -6.68
N ASP A 138 -6.97 13.42 -7.00
CA ASP A 138 -8.42 13.43 -6.70
C ASP A 138 -8.79 13.38 -5.22
N ILE A 139 -7.83 12.99 -4.37
CA ILE A 139 -8.03 12.90 -2.94
C ILE A 139 -6.89 13.56 -2.18
N ASN A 140 -7.21 14.10 -1.02
CA ASN A 140 -6.19 14.38 -0.01
C ASN A 140 -5.75 13.06 0.63
N VAL A 141 -4.66 12.49 0.12
CA VAL A 141 -4.12 11.20 0.58
C VAL A 141 -3.74 11.19 2.07
N TYR A 142 -3.37 12.34 2.63
CA TYR A 142 -3.07 12.45 4.06
C TYR A 142 -4.33 12.38 4.91
N LEU A 143 -5.43 13.00 4.46
CA LEU A 143 -6.71 12.90 5.12
C LEU A 143 -7.28 11.47 5.02
N GLU A 144 -7.13 10.81 3.87
CA GLU A 144 -7.51 9.40 3.71
C GLU A 144 -6.67 8.50 4.65
N ALA A 145 -5.36 8.70 4.72
CA ALA A 145 -4.49 8.00 5.66
C ALA A 145 -4.91 8.24 7.12
N TRP A 146 -5.20 9.48 7.49
CA TRP A 146 -5.70 9.82 8.82
C TRP A 146 -7.03 9.14 9.14
N ASN A 147 -7.96 9.12 8.18
CA ASN A 147 -9.23 8.42 8.32
C ASN A 147 -9.03 6.92 8.46
N PHE A 148 -8.08 6.34 7.72
CA PHE A 148 -7.67 4.94 7.89
C PHE A 148 -7.18 4.67 9.31
N PHE A 149 -6.26 5.47 9.84
CA PHE A 149 -5.76 5.33 11.22
C PHE A 149 -6.87 5.42 12.27
N LYS A 150 -7.76 6.40 12.15
CA LYS A 150 -8.91 6.54 13.07
C LYS A 150 -9.79 5.30 13.12
N ARG A 151 -10.06 4.67 11.97
CA ARG A 151 -10.84 3.42 11.92
C ARG A 151 -10.17 2.28 12.68
N GLN A 152 -8.84 2.30 12.77
CA GLN A 152 -8.10 1.28 13.50
C GLN A 152 -8.09 1.55 15.00
N LEU A 153 -8.21 2.78 15.47
CA LEU A 153 -8.27 3.04 16.92
C LEU A 153 -9.52 2.47 17.60
N ASN A 154 -10.61 2.32 16.84
CA ASN A 154 -11.93 1.95 17.36
C ASN A 154 -12.30 0.47 17.13
N THR A 155 -11.36 -0.36 16.65
CA THR A 155 -11.58 -1.80 16.55
C THR A 155 -11.19 -2.44 17.88
N HIS A 156 -12.21 -2.77 18.68
CA HIS A 156 -12.14 -3.57 19.91
C HIS A 156 -12.45 -5.03 19.62
#